data_AF-A0A429A717-F1
#
_entry.id   AF-A0A429A717-F1
#
_cell.length_a   1.000
_cell.length_b   1.000
_cell.length_c   1.000
_cell.angle_alpha   90.00
_cell.angle_beta   90.00
_cell.angle_gamma   90.00
#
_symmetry.space_group_name_H-M   'P 1'
#
loop_
_entity.id
_entity.type
_entity.pdbx_description
1 polymer ?
#
loop_
_entity_poly.entity_id
_entity_poly.type
_entity_poly.pdbx_seq_one_letter_code
_entity_poly.pdbx_strand_id
1 'polypeptide(L)'
;MPAPLPHEHLPSVPALVVESDDIQDGERLNDLHVFNDWGMTGGNLSPQLRWSGAPEGTRGYAVTCHDPDAPTGSGFWHWVLFDLPADTAELPRGAGTGPDFKGLPGGAVHARNDYGTKDYGGAAAPPGDPHRYVFTVHALGVDKLGVGSDASPAVVGFNITANTLARGHVIAHFGV
;
A
#
# COMPACT_ATOMS: atom_id res chain seq x y z
N MET A 1 4.46 -5.82 -23.13
CA MET A 1 3.30 -5.92 -22.22
C MET A 1 3.78 -5.42 -20.88
N PRO A 2 3.12 -4.45 -20.25
CA PRO A 2 3.48 -4.03 -18.89
C PRO A 2 3.39 -5.21 -17.93
N ALA A 3 4.07 -5.14 -16.79
CA ALA A 3 3.93 -6.15 -15.76
C ALA A 3 2.45 -6.28 -15.34
N PRO A 4 1.95 -7.47 -15.01
CA PRO A 4 0.61 -7.63 -14.47
C PRO A 4 0.49 -6.85 -13.15
N LEU A 5 -0.72 -6.40 -12.82
CA LEU A 5 -0.96 -5.81 -11.50
C LEU A 5 -0.76 -6.88 -10.41
N PRO A 6 -0.31 -6.50 -9.20
CA PRO A 6 0.09 -7.47 -8.16
C PRO A 6 -1.00 -8.48 -7.79
N HIS A 7 -2.26 -8.13 -8.01
CA HIS A 7 -3.41 -8.93 -7.60
C HIS A 7 -4.12 -9.67 -8.75
N GLU A 8 -3.72 -9.46 -10.01
CA GLU A 8 -4.35 -10.11 -11.17
C GLU A 8 -4.15 -11.63 -11.20
N HIS A 9 -3.11 -12.12 -10.52
CA HIS A 9 -2.81 -13.55 -10.40
C HIS A 9 -3.29 -14.18 -9.09
N LEU A 10 -3.92 -13.40 -8.21
CA LEU A 10 -4.43 -13.87 -6.92
C LEU A 10 -5.89 -14.31 -7.03
N PRO A 11 -6.42 -15.06 -6.04
CA PRO A 11 -7.84 -15.38 -6.00
C PRO A 11 -8.72 -14.13 -6.17
N SER A 12 -9.78 -14.28 -6.96
CA SER A 12 -10.78 -13.24 -7.14
C SER A 12 -11.62 -13.11 -5.88
N VAL A 13 -11.86 -11.87 -5.47
CA VAL A 13 -12.64 -11.47 -4.30
C VAL A 13 -13.54 -10.29 -4.67
N PRO A 14 -14.64 -10.06 -3.95
CA PRO A 14 -15.43 -8.83 -4.08
C PRO A 14 -14.58 -7.56 -4.08
N ALA A 15 -15.04 -6.54 -4.81
CA ALA A 15 -14.38 -5.25 -4.86
C ALA A 15 -14.66 -4.45 -3.58
N LEU A 16 -13.62 -3.77 -3.09
CA LEU A 16 -13.72 -2.70 -2.10
C LEU A 16 -13.59 -1.37 -2.83
N VAL A 17 -14.38 -0.37 -2.48
CA VAL A 17 -14.18 0.99 -3.02
C VAL A 17 -12.99 1.60 -2.29
N VAL A 18 -11.99 2.07 -3.04
CA VAL A 18 -10.80 2.75 -2.50
C VAL A 18 -10.65 4.06 -3.25
N GLU A 19 -10.53 5.15 -2.51
CA GLU A 19 -10.40 6.49 -3.06
C GLU A 19 -9.33 7.28 -2.31
N SER A 20 -8.91 8.39 -2.91
CA SER A 20 -7.97 9.31 -2.29
C SER A 20 -8.23 10.74 -2.72
N ASP A 21 -7.97 11.68 -1.83
CA ASP A 21 -7.88 13.12 -2.17
C ASP A 21 -6.52 13.51 -2.75
N ASP A 22 -5.55 12.61 -2.64
CA ASP A 22 -4.14 12.83 -2.98
C ASP A 22 -3.74 12.16 -4.31
N ILE A 23 -4.38 11.04 -4.64
CA ILE A 23 -4.02 10.20 -5.79
C ILE A 23 -5.25 9.73 -6.56
N GLN A 24 -5.13 9.56 -7.88
CA GLN A 24 -6.21 9.13 -8.76
C GLN A 24 -5.68 8.10 -9.77
N ASP A 25 -6.57 7.23 -10.24
CA ASP A 25 -6.23 6.21 -11.23
C ASP A 25 -5.70 6.83 -12.53
N GLY A 26 -4.53 6.37 -12.99
CA GLY A 26 -3.92 6.85 -14.23
C GLY A 26 -3.14 8.16 -14.08
N GLU A 27 -3.34 8.91 -12.99
CA GLU A 27 -2.76 10.24 -12.81
C GLU A 27 -1.36 10.18 -12.23
N ARG A 28 -0.59 11.26 -12.45
CA ARG A 28 0.75 11.39 -11.89
C ARG A 28 0.68 11.61 -10.37
N LEU A 29 1.52 10.90 -9.61
CA LEU A 29 1.73 11.18 -8.19
C LEU A 29 2.17 12.63 -7.97
N ASN A 30 1.57 13.30 -6.98
CA ASN A 30 2.05 14.57 -6.49
C ASN A 30 3.43 14.40 -5.82
N ASP A 31 4.30 15.40 -5.93
CA ASP A 31 5.64 15.39 -5.34
C ASP A 31 5.61 15.21 -3.81
N LEU A 32 4.50 15.47 -3.13
CA LEU A 32 4.30 15.11 -1.72
C LEU A 32 4.49 13.61 -1.43
N HIS A 33 4.22 12.73 -2.39
CA HIS A 33 4.31 11.26 -2.26
C HIS A 33 5.55 10.67 -2.95
N VAL A 34 6.36 11.52 -3.57
CA VAL A 34 7.64 11.13 -4.15
C VAL A 34 8.66 10.96 -3.02
N PHE A 35 9.61 10.04 -3.19
CA PHE A 35 10.64 9.78 -2.20
C PHE A 35 11.52 11.02 -1.98
N ASN A 36 12.22 11.09 -0.85
CA ASN A 36 13.04 12.24 -0.46
C ASN A 36 14.54 11.89 -0.32
N ASP A 37 14.93 10.76 -0.90
CA ASP A 37 16.31 10.28 -0.99
C ASP A 37 16.51 9.64 -2.38
N TRP A 38 17.67 9.01 -2.62
CA TRP A 38 18.04 8.35 -3.88
C TRP A 38 17.97 9.28 -5.10
N GLY A 39 18.25 10.58 -4.89
CA GLY A 39 18.22 11.60 -5.93
C GLY A 39 16.85 12.24 -6.14
N MET A 40 15.83 11.84 -5.38
CA MET A 40 14.51 12.49 -5.36
C MET A 40 14.42 13.56 -4.26
N THR A 41 13.48 14.50 -4.42
CA THR A 41 13.27 15.62 -3.49
C THR A 41 11.80 15.77 -3.06
N GLY A 42 11.04 14.68 -3.10
CA GLY A 42 9.63 14.68 -2.74
C GLY A 42 9.38 14.84 -1.24
N GLY A 43 8.10 14.87 -0.86
CA GLY A 43 7.67 14.96 0.54
C GLY A 43 7.76 13.64 1.31
N ASN A 44 7.84 12.51 0.61
CA ASN A 44 7.82 11.15 1.17
C ASN A 44 6.66 10.90 2.16
N LEU A 45 5.50 11.48 1.87
CA LEU A 45 4.29 11.32 2.67
C LEU A 45 3.42 10.21 2.07
N SER A 46 2.95 9.26 2.88
CA SER A 46 1.92 8.33 2.43
C SER A 46 0.67 9.12 1.99
N PRO A 47 0.00 8.76 0.89
CA PRO A 47 -1.21 9.45 0.47
C PRO A 47 -2.35 9.21 1.47
N GLN A 48 -3.30 10.14 1.53
CA GLN A 48 -4.60 9.90 2.13
C GLN A 48 -5.28 8.74 1.39
N LEU A 49 -5.95 7.85 2.11
CA LEU A 49 -6.74 6.76 1.53
C LEU A 49 -8.02 6.62 2.33
N ARG A 50 -9.17 6.53 1.65
CA ARG A 50 -10.45 6.15 2.26
C ARG A 50 -11.04 4.97 1.52
N TRP A 51 -11.81 4.15 2.23
CA TRP A 51 -12.44 2.99 1.64
C TRP A 51 -13.83 2.73 2.20
N SER A 52 -14.65 2.05 1.40
CA SER A 52 -16.00 1.67 1.77
C SER A 52 -16.44 0.38 1.07
N GLY A 53 -17.57 -0.18 1.51
CA GLY A 53 -18.12 -1.43 0.94
C GLY A 53 -17.46 -2.70 1.47
N ALA A 54 -16.86 -2.66 2.67
CA ALA A 54 -16.32 -3.85 3.30
C ALA A 54 -17.45 -4.87 3.60
N PRO A 55 -17.26 -6.16 3.28
CA PRO A 55 -18.29 -7.17 3.49
C PRO A 55 -18.49 -7.49 4.98
N GLU A 56 -19.64 -8.08 5.30
CA GLU A 56 -19.88 -8.68 6.62
C GLU A 56 -18.76 -9.68 6.96
N GLY A 57 -18.33 -9.70 8.22
CA GLY A 57 -17.22 -10.54 8.68
C GLY A 57 -15.84 -9.89 8.56
N THR A 58 -15.74 -8.65 8.04
CA THR A 58 -14.49 -7.88 8.09
C THR A 58 -14.11 -7.60 9.55
N ARG A 59 -12.90 -8.01 9.94
CA ARG A 59 -12.34 -7.90 11.29
C ARG A 59 -11.08 -7.04 11.36
N GLY A 60 -10.53 -6.67 10.20
CA GLY A 60 -9.43 -5.72 10.10
C GLY A 60 -9.11 -5.40 8.65
N TYR A 61 -8.14 -4.52 8.45
CA TYR A 61 -7.66 -4.15 7.12
C TYR A 61 -6.14 -4.28 7.00
N ALA A 62 -5.70 -4.39 5.75
CA ALA A 62 -4.31 -4.16 5.36
C ALA A 62 -4.25 -3.17 4.20
N VAL A 63 -3.18 -2.37 4.18
CA VAL A 63 -2.85 -1.42 3.12
C VAL A 63 -1.47 -1.74 2.57
N THR A 64 -1.35 -1.80 1.25
CA THR A 64 -0.05 -2.00 0.60
C THR A 64 0.15 -1.01 -0.53
N CYS A 65 1.39 -0.60 -0.77
CA CYS A 65 1.82 0.07 -2.00
C CYS A 65 2.89 -0.79 -2.67
N HIS A 66 2.64 -1.19 -3.92
CA HIS A 66 3.55 -2.00 -4.72
C HIS A 66 3.79 -1.37 -6.09
N ASP A 67 5.05 -1.32 -6.50
CA ASP A 67 5.48 -0.96 -7.84
C ASP A 67 5.80 -2.25 -8.62
N PRO A 68 4.91 -2.72 -9.52
CA PRO A 68 5.16 -3.90 -10.33
C PRO A 68 6.15 -3.64 -11.49
N ASP A 69 6.45 -2.37 -11.80
CA ASP A 69 7.30 -1.97 -12.92
C ASP A 69 8.78 -1.82 -12.51
N ALA A 70 9.07 -1.80 -11.21
CA ALA A 70 10.43 -1.79 -10.68
C ALA A 70 11.26 -2.99 -11.22
N PRO A 71 12.45 -2.74 -11.81
CA PRO A 71 13.24 -3.74 -12.54
C PRO A 71 14.08 -4.64 -11.62
N THR A 72 13.43 -5.30 -10.65
CA THR A 72 14.07 -6.15 -9.63
C THR A 72 13.83 -7.64 -9.85
N GLY A 73 12.92 -7.99 -10.75
CA GLY A 73 12.38 -9.35 -10.90
C GLY A 73 11.23 -9.68 -9.94
N SER A 74 10.95 -8.80 -8.96
CA SER A 74 9.89 -8.98 -7.94
C SER A 74 9.04 -7.72 -7.71
N GLY A 75 9.19 -6.69 -8.53
CA GLY A 75 8.65 -5.36 -8.24
C GLY A 75 9.30 -4.72 -7.01
N PHE A 76 8.63 -3.76 -6.39
CA PHE A 76 9.13 -3.07 -5.20
C PHE A 76 7.98 -2.76 -4.23
N TRP A 77 8.12 -3.16 -2.98
CA TRP A 77 7.18 -2.85 -1.92
C TRP A 77 7.54 -1.52 -1.27
N HIS A 78 6.66 -0.54 -1.46
CA HIS A 78 6.79 0.82 -0.93
C HIS A 78 6.14 0.97 0.45
N TRP A 79 5.10 0.19 0.72
CA TRP A 79 4.38 0.23 1.98
C TRP A 79 3.66 -1.08 2.24
N VAL A 80 3.74 -1.58 3.47
CA VAL A 80 3.03 -2.79 3.91
C VAL A 80 2.56 -2.56 5.35
N LEU A 81 1.26 -2.34 5.50
CA LEU A 81 0.59 -2.02 6.75
C LEU A 81 -0.54 -3.01 6.96
N PHE A 82 -0.64 -3.62 8.14
CA PHE A 82 -1.67 -4.61 8.45
C PHE A 82 -2.14 -4.50 9.90
N ASP A 83 -3.12 -5.33 10.28
CA ASP A 83 -3.78 -5.31 11.58
C ASP A 83 -4.47 -3.97 11.91
N LEU A 84 -4.91 -3.25 10.87
CA LEU A 84 -5.76 -2.06 11.06
C LEU A 84 -7.12 -2.50 11.65
N PRO A 85 -7.65 -1.81 12.68
CA PRO A 85 -8.96 -2.11 13.26
C PRO A 85 -10.11 -2.09 12.23
N ALA A 86 -11.14 -2.92 12.44
CA ALA A 86 -12.29 -3.07 11.54
C ALA A 86 -13.14 -1.80 11.34
N ASP A 87 -13.06 -0.85 12.27
CA ASP A 87 -13.72 0.47 12.20
C ASP A 87 -12.87 1.53 11.48
N THR A 88 -11.66 1.19 11.03
CA THR A 88 -10.84 2.06 10.19
C THR A 88 -11.46 2.14 8.80
N ALA A 89 -11.85 3.34 8.38
CA ALA A 89 -12.36 3.61 7.03
C ALA A 89 -11.48 4.60 6.24
N GLU A 90 -10.47 5.17 6.89
CA GLU A 90 -9.59 6.17 6.31
C GLU A 90 -8.22 6.17 7.00
N LEU A 91 -7.18 6.45 6.22
CA LEU A 91 -5.87 6.88 6.69
C LEU A 91 -5.61 8.31 6.20
N PRO A 92 -5.28 9.26 7.11
CA PRO A 92 -4.92 10.60 6.68
C PRO A 92 -3.58 10.60 5.93
N ARG A 93 -3.35 11.64 5.12
CA ARG A 93 -2.05 11.88 4.48
C ARG A 93 -0.93 11.85 5.53
N GLY A 94 0.12 11.08 5.26
CA GLY A 94 1.28 10.91 6.12
C GLY A 94 1.08 9.93 7.29
N ALA A 95 -0.05 9.21 7.38
CA ALA A 95 -0.25 8.21 8.43
C ALA A 95 0.81 7.10 8.45
N GLY A 96 1.39 6.79 7.28
CA GLY A 96 2.50 5.84 7.13
C GLY A 96 3.89 6.45 7.24
N THR A 97 4.02 7.72 7.64
CA THR A 97 5.28 8.48 7.58
C THR A 97 5.72 8.98 8.96
N GLY A 98 7.03 8.99 9.20
CA GLY A 98 7.66 9.58 10.37
C GLY A 98 7.61 8.70 11.63
N PRO A 99 8.34 9.07 12.69
CA PRO A 99 8.55 8.21 13.86
C PRO A 99 7.27 7.99 14.69
N ASP A 100 6.32 8.91 14.62
CA ASP A 100 5.12 8.92 15.45
C ASP A 100 3.87 8.41 14.72
N PHE A 101 3.96 8.13 13.41
CA PHE A 101 2.85 7.68 12.55
C PHE A 101 1.53 8.41 12.84
N LYS A 102 1.59 9.75 12.80
CA LYS A 102 0.51 10.60 13.29
C LYS A 102 -0.79 10.32 12.54
N GLY A 103 -1.84 9.95 13.28
CA GLY A 103 -3.15 9.63 12.73
C GLY A 103 -3.33 8.16 12.34
N LEU A 104 -2.32 7.32 12.53
CA LEU A 104 -2.46 5.87 12.37
C LEU A 104 -3.24 5.27 13.55
N PRO A 105 -4.28 4.45 13.29
CA PRO A 105 -5.01 3.75 14.34
C PRO A 105 -4.11 2.81 15.16
N GLY A 106 -4.44 2.67 16.45
CA GLY A 106 -3.72 1.75 17.33
C GLY A 106 -3.83 0.28 16.87
N GLY A 107 -2.75 -0.48 17.09
CA GLY A 107 -2.71 -1.92 16.78
C GLY A 107 -2.25 -2.26 15.36
N ALA A 108 -2.12 -1.26 14.48
CA ALA A 108 -1.56 -1.41 13.14
C ALA A 108 -0.07 -1.72 13.18
N VAL A 109 0.40 -2.52 12.22
CA VAL A 109 1.79 -2.99 12.14
C VAL A 109 2.36 -2.70 10.76
N HIS A 110 3.48 -1.99 10.72
CA HIS A 110 4.29 -1.87 9.52
C HIS A 110 5.22 -3.08 9.40
N ALA A 111 5.16 -3.77 8.27
CA ALA A 111 6.23 -4.67 7.87
C ALA A 111 7.40 -3.89 7.28
N ARG A 112 8.57 -4.50 7.22
CA ARG A 112 9.71 -3.93 6.50
C ARG A 112 9.39 -3.84 5.00
N ASN A 113 9.57 -2.66 4.40
CA ASN A 113 9.44 -2.43 2.96
C ASN A 113 10.78 -2.72 2.24
N ASP A 114 10.84 -2.54 0.91
CA ASP A 114 12.06 -2.84 0.14
C ASP A 114 13.13 -1.74 0.21
N TYR A 115 12.80 -0.55 0.74
CA TYR A 115 13.81 0.42 1.21
C TYR A 115 14.52 -0.05 2.49
N GLY A 116 13.96 -1.07 3.15
CA GLY A 116 14.49 -1.63 4.37
C GLY A 116 14.02 -0.92 5.64
N THR A 117 13.03 -0.03 5.54
CA THR A 117 12.42 0.72 6.63
C THR A 117 11.03 0.15 6.98
N LYS A 118 10.42 0.60 8.08
CA LYS A 118 9.09 0.15 8.56
C LYS A 118 8.09 1.30 8.49
N ASP A 119 7.99 1.90 7.32
CA ASP A 119 7.16 3.05 7.00
C ASP A 119 6.81 3.05 5.49
N TYR A 120 6.13 4.09 5.03
CA TYR A 120 5.96 4.38 3.62
C TYR A 120 7.26 4.96 3.03
N GLY A 121 7.70 4.41 1.90
CA GLY A 121 8.70 5.02 1.05
C GLY A 121 8.11 5.42 -0.30
N GLY A 122 8.27 6.68 -0.67
CA GLY A 122 7.70 7.28 -1.87
C GLY A 122 8.21 6.72 -3.20
N ALA A 123 7.68 7.27 -4.29
CA ALA A 123 8.10 6.93 -5.65
C ALA A 123 9.54 7.40 -5.93
N ALA A 124 10.33 6.55 -6.58
CA ALA A 124 11.72 6.85 -6.97
C ALA A 124 12.10 6.11 -8.27
N ALA A 125 11.20 6.10 -9.26
CA ALA A 125 11.44 5.44 -10.54
C ALA A 125 12.71 5.99 -11.23
N PRO A 126 13.54 5.13 -11.86
CA PRO A 126 14.65 5.58 -12.69
C PRO A 126 14.13 6.32 -13.95
N PRO A 127 15.00 7.08 -14.65
CA PRO A 127 14.63 7.71 -15.92
C PRO A 127 14.11 6.69 -16.95
N GLY A 128 12.97 6.99 -17.59
CA GLY A 128 12.33 6.08 -18.54
C GLY A 128 10.81 6.18 -18.54
N ASP A 129 10.15 5.07 -18.87
CA ASP A 129 8.69 4.99 -18.83
C ASP A 129 8.17 5.15 -17.39
N PRO A 130 7.04 5.85 -17.16
CA PRO A 130 6.47 5.96 -15.82
C PRO A 130 6.10 4.60 -15.22
N HIS A 131 6.46 4.41 -13.95
CA HIS A 131 6.06 3.24 -13.16
C HIS A 131 4.67 3.43 -12.57
N ARG A 132 3.96 2.32 -12.31
CA ARG A 132 2.71 2.28 -11.55
C ARG A 132 2.99 2.10 -10.07
N TYR A 133 2.24 2.79 -9.24
CA TYR A 133 2.24 2.66 -7.79
C TYR A 133 0.85 2.22 -7.34
N VAL A 134 0.71 0.94 -7.03
CA VAL A 134 -0.59 0.30 -6.77
C VAL A 134 -0.88 0.33 -5.28
N PHE A 135 -1.70 1.29 -4.84
CA PHE A 135 -2.16 1.39 -3.47
C PHE A 135 -3.40 0.53 -3.28
N THR A 136 -3.27 -0.56 -2.52
CA THR A 136 -4.34 -1.55 -2.32
C THR A 136 -4.81 -1.53 -0.89
N VAL A 137 -6.13 -1.63 -0.69
CA VAL A 137 -6.75 -1.92 0.61
C VAL A 137 -7.38 -3.30 0.55
N HIS A 138 -7.15 -4.10 1.60
CA HIS A 138 -7.71 -5.43 1.79
C HIS A 138 -8.60 -5.43 3.02
N ALA A 139 -9.86 -5.83 2.87
CA ALA A 139 -10.72 -6.18 4.01
C ALA A 139 -10.44 -7.63 4.41
N LEU A 140 -10.09 -7.86 5.68
CA LEU A 140 -9.64 -9.15 6.18
C LEU A 140 -10.65 -9.80 7.12
N GLY A 141 -10.78 -11.13 7.05
CA GLY A 141 -11.60 -11.94 7.96
C GLY A 141 -10.98 -12.19 9.34
N VAL A 142 -9.83 -11.58 9.62
CA VAL A 142 -9.09 -11.67 10.87
C VAL A 142 -8.72 -10.28 11.37
N ASP A 143 -8.68 -10.12 12.68
CA ASP A 143 -8.21 -8.92 13.37
C ASP A 143 -6.68 -8.88 13.53
N LYS A 144 -6.06 -10.06 13.56
CA LYS A 144 -4.61 -10.25 13.61
C LYS A 144 -4.15 -11.21 12.51
N LEU A 145 -3.20 -10.76 11.71
CA LEU A 145 -2.63 -11.52 10.60
C LEU A 145 -1.72 -12.67 11.07
N GLY A 146 -1.21 -12.59 12.30
CA GLY A 146 -0.36 -13.62 12.90
C GLY A 146 1.11 -13.58 12.49
N VAL A 147 1.55 -12.47 11.87
CA VAL A 147 2.95 -12.22 11.49
C VAL A 147 3.48 -10.95 12.16
N GLY A 148 4.77 -10.92 12.46
CA GLY A 148 5.43 -9.76 13.08
C GLY A 148 5.97 -8.76 12.06
N SER A 149 6.40 -7.59 12.56
CA SER A 149 6.95 -6.50 11.73
C SER A 149 8.24 -6.84 10.95
N ASP A 150 8.92 -7.93 11.30
CA ASP A 150 10.13 -8.40 10.60
C ASP A 150 9.83 -9.42 9.48
N ALA A 151 8.56 -9.81 9.31
CA ALA A 151 8.15 -10.63 8.18
C ALA A 151 8.36 -9.86 6.87
N SER A 152 8.88 -10.54 5.84
CA SER A 152 9.01 -9.94 4.51
C SER A 152 7.64 -9.56 3.93
N PRO A 153 7.57 -8.56 3.03
CA PRO A 153 6.35 -8.22 2.29
C PRO A 153 5.66 -9.42 1.65
N ALA A 154 6.43 -10.38 1.10
CA ALA A 154 5.88 -11.58 0.49
C ALA A 154 5.16 -12.51 1.48
N VAL A 155 5.71 -12.71 2.68
CA VAL A 155 5.08 -13.49 3.76
C VAL A 155 3.82 -12.79 4.27
N VAL A 156 3.87 -11.47 4.41
CA VAL A 156 2.70 -10.67 4.78
C VAL A 156 1.63 -10.77 3.71
N GLY A 157 1.99 -10.59 2.43
CA GLY A 157 1.09 -10.72 1.28
C GLY A 157 0.45 -12.10 1.13
N PHE A 158 1.19 -13.17 1.45
CA PHE A 158 0.66 -14.54 1.52
C PHE A 158 -0.47 -14.64 2.56
N ASN A 159 -0.25 -14.14 3.77
CA ASN A 159 -1.27 -14.16 4.83
C ASN A 159 -2.44 -13.21 4.54
N ILE A 160 -2.17 -12.03 3.96
CA ILE A 160 -3.23 -11.11 3.50
C ILE A 160 -4.13 -11.82 2.50
N THR A 161 -3.54 -12.46 1.49
CA THR A 161 -4.29 -13.17 0.44
C THR A 161 -5.15 -14.28 1.03
N ALA A 162 -4.63 -15.07 1.97
CA ALA A 162 -5.36 -16.14 2.62
C ALA A 162 -6.58 -15.66 3.43
N ASN A 163 -6.60 -14.39 3.85
CA ASN A 163 -7.63 -13.83 4.72
C ASN A 163 -8.47 -12.72 4.05
N THR A 164 -8.20 -12.38 2.79
CA THR A 164 -8.89 -11.28 2.08
C THR A 164 -10.34 -11.65 1.78
N LEU A 165 -11.28 -10.85 2.27
CA LEU A 165 -12.71 -10.94 1.96
C LEU A 165 -13.13 -10.01 0.81
N ALA A 166 -12.49 -8.85 0.72
CA ALA A 166 -12.68 -7.90 -0.37
C ALA A 166 -11.40 -7.09 -0.59
N ARG A 167 -11.20 -6.58 -1.81
CA ARG A 167 -10.01 -5.81 -2.18
C ARG A 167 -10.34 -4.72 -3.17
N GLY A 168 -9.68 -3.58 -3.02
CA GLY A 168 -9.74 -2.46 -3.97
C GLY A 168 -8.38 -1.78 -4.06
N HIS A 169 -8.18 -0.97 -5.09
CA HIS A 169 -6.96 -0.21 -5.26
C HIS A 169 -7.19 1.11 -5.98
N VAL A 170 -6.20 1.98 -5.88
CA VAL A 170 -5.99 3.15 -6.74
C VAL A 170 -4.55 3.12 -7.26
N ILE A 171 -4.35 3.42 -8.54
CA ILE A 171 -3.07 3.30 -9.25
C ILE A 171 -2.64 4.67 -9.76
N ALA A 172 -1.66 5.26 -9.09
CA ALA A 172 -1.00 6.46 -9.57
C ALA A 172 0.28 6.10 -10.35
N HIS A 173 0.77 7.04 -11.15
CA HIS A 173 1.96 6.87 -11.97
C HIS A 173 3.06 7.86 -11.58
N PHE A 174 4.32 7.48 -11.72
CA PHE A 174 5.43 8.43 -11.58
C PHE A 174 6.60 8.02 -12.46
N GLY A 175 7.23 9.03 -13.08
CA GLY A 175 8.43 8.91 -13.91
C GLY A 175 9.21 10.22 -13.90
N VAL A 176 10.50 10.14 -14.24
CA VAL A 176 11.47 11.25 -14.27
C VAL A 176 11.75 11.67 -15.71
#